data_AF-J0YL24-F1
#
_entry.id   AF-J0YL24-F1
#
_cell.length_a   1.000
_cell.length_b   1.000
_cell.length_c   1.000
_cell.angle_alpha   90.00
_cell.angle_beta   90.00
_cell.angle_gamma   90.00
#
_symmetry.space_group_name_H-M   'P 1'
#
loop_
_entity.id
_entity.type
_entity.pdbx_description
1 polymer ?
#
loop_
_entity_poly.entity_id
_entity_poly.type
_entity_poly.pdbx_seq_one_letter_code
_entity_poly.pdbx_strand_id
1 'polypeptide(L)'
;MLDPVLRKRTGLNVALLEHWPQIAGYDISEHTIPLKIIWKRRAFQDEVFQPATLVVACEGAAALKLIHETDELLHRVNVFFGYVAVDRIKIEQRRVSVLTNHLPMKPDLSEKDKKHVEKMLEEVENENLRQSLYELGCCIFAEKNNR
;
A
#
# COMPACT_ATOMS: atom_id res chain seq x y z
N MET A 1 -6.98 -16.43 6.37
CA MET A 1 -7.00 -16.48 7.85
C MET A 1 -6.44 -15.14 8.33
N LEU A 2 -7.28 -14.21 8.80
CA LEU A 2 -6.84 -12.85 9.16
C LEU A 2 -6.19 -12.81 10.55
N ASP A 3 -5.07 -12.10 10.63
CA ASP A 3 -4.17 -12.00 11.78
C ASP A 3 -4.81 -11.29 13.00
N PRO A 4 -4.66 -11.81 14.24
CA PRO A 4 -5.28 -11.27 15.46
C PRO A 4 -4.86 -9.84 15.83
N VAL A 5 -3.79 -9.31 15.23
CA VAL A 5 -3.31 -7.94 15.46
C VAL A 5 -4.23 -6.89 14.79
N LEU A 6 -4.85 -7.24 13.65
CA LEU A 6 -5.76 -6.35 12.91
C LEU A 6 -7.09 -6.13 13.64
N ARG A 7 -7.50 -7.06 14.51
CA ARG A 7 -8.72 -6.93 15.34
C ARG A 7 -8.67 -5.77 16.33
N LYS A 8 -7.47 -5.28 16.70
CA LYS A 8 -7.32 -4.17 17.67
C LYS A 8 -7.32 -2.78 17.02
N ARG A 9 -7.29 -2.67 15.67
CA ARG A 9 -7.33 -1.40 14.92
C ARG A 9 -8.70 -1.24 14.25
N THR A 10 -9.75 -1.15 15.06
CA THR A 10 -11.13 -0.99 14.57
C THR A 10 -11.25 0.31 13.76
N GLY A 11 -11.66 0.20 12.49
CA GLY A 11 -11.91 1.33 11.58
C GLY A 11 -10.77 1.69 10.63
N LEU A 12 -9.70 0.90 10.58
CA LEU A 12 -8.59 1.09 9.65
C LEU A 12 -8.81 0.25 8.39
N ASN A 13 -8.69 0.87 7.21
CA ASN A 13 -8.74 0.15 5.95
C ASN A 13 -7.46 -0.70 5.82
N VAL A 14 -7.60 -2.02 5.64
CA VAL A 14 -6.45 -2.94 5.48
C VAL A 14 -5.61 -2.54 4.27
N ALA A 15 -6.24 -2.10 3.18
CA ALA A 15 -5.56 -1.64 2.00
C ALA A 15 -4.72 -0.36 2.24
N LEU A 16 -5.12 0.50 3.19
CA LEU A 16 -4.33 1.67 3.58
C LEU A 16 -3.00 1.25 4.24
N LEU A 17 -3.01 0.16 5.02
CA LEU A 17 -1.81 -0.39 5.64
C LEU A 17 -0.91 -1.07 4.62
N GLU A 18 -1.50 -1.88 3.75
CA GLU A 18 -0.77 -2.63 2.72
C GLU A 18 -0.11 -1.71 1.70
N HIS A 19 -0.78 -0.62 1.32
CA HIS A 19 -0.29 0.34 0.34
C HIS A 19 0.33 1.60 0.95
N TRP A 20 0.63 1.61 2.24
CA TRP A 20 1.17 2.79 2.91
C TRP A 20 2.42 3.36 2.24
N PRO A 21 3.42 2.55 1.79
CA PRO A 21 4.59 3.07 1.09
C PRO A 21 4.26 3.79 -0.22
N GLN A 22 3.26 3.32 -0.96
CA GLN A 22 2.82 3.94 -2.21
C GLN A 22 2.04 5.23 -1.95
N ILE A 23 1.28 5.30 -0.86
CA ILE A 23 0.45 6.45 -0.50
C ILE A 23 1.30 7.54 0.14
N ALA A 24 2.10 7.20 1.14
CA ALA A 24 2.91 8.15 1.88
C ALA A 24 4.21 8.54 1.15
N GLY A 25 4.67 7.70 0.22
CA GLY A 25 6.00 7.79 -0.35
C GLY A 25 7.03 7.07 0.50
N TYR A 26 8.08 6.56 -0.16
CA TYR A 26 9.05 5.65 0.46
C TYR A 26 9.70 6.30 1.70
N ASP A 27 10.21 7.52 1.56
CA ASP A 27 10.93 8.25 2.63
C ASP A 27 10.10 8.46 3.90
N ILE A 28 8.79 8.70 3.77
CA ILE A 28 7.89 8.92 4.91
C ILE A 28 7.45 7.58 5.49
N SER A 29 7.17 6.60 4.63
CA SER A 29 6.69 5.28 5.05
C SER A 29 7.72 4.46 5.83
N GLU A 30 9.02 4.73 5.65
CA GLU A 30 10.09 4.08 6.42
C GLU A 30 10.06 4.42 7.92
N HIS A 31 9.45 5.55 8.29
CA HIS A 31 9.42 6.00 9.68
C HIS A 31 7.99 6.24 10.20
N THR A 32 6.97 5.87 9.41
CA THR A 32 5.58 6.11 9.75
C THR A 32 4.67 4.94 9.43
N ILE A 33 3.64 4.76 10.24
CA ILE A 33 2.56 3.81 9.95
C ILE A 33 1.20 4.39 10.37
N PRO A 34 0.12 4.10 9.63
CA PRO A 34 -1.22 4.50 10.05
C PRO A 34 -1.69 3.61 11.22
N LEU A 35 -2.20 4.23 12.28
CA LEU A 35 -2.61 3.56 13.52
C LEU A 35 -4.11 3.33 13.63
N LYS A 36 -4.91 4.32 13.22
CA LYS A 36 -6.39 4.30 13.24
C LYS A 36 -6.96 5.52 12.53
N ILE A 37 -8.22 5.41 12.12
CA ILE A 37 -9.02 6.54 11.63
C ILE A 37 -10.09 6.84 12.68
N ILE A 38 -10.13 8.09 13.15
CA ILE A 38 -11.12 8.58 14.11
C ILE A 38 -12.21 9.31 13.34
N TRP A 39 -13.31 8.60 13.10
CA TRP A 39 -14.52 9.17 12.49
C TRP A 39 -15.28 10.01 13.51
N LYS A 40 -15.76 11.19 13.11
CA LYS A 40 -16.69 11.96 13.93
C LYS A 40 -18.00 11.18 14.03
N ARG A 41 -18.55 11.05 15.25
CA ARG A 41 -19.83 10.37 15.46
C ARG A 41 -20.93 11.14 14.74
N ARG A 42 -21.74 10.43 13.96
CA ARG A 42 -23.01 10.97 13.48
C ARG A 42 -24.06 10.79 14.56
N ALA A 43 -24.75 11.86 14.92
CA ALA A 43 -25.87 11.81 15.86
C ALA A 43 -27.16 11.38 15.16
N PHE A 44 -27.30 11.67 13.86
CA PHE A 44 -28.50 11.35 13.07
C PHE A 44 -28.13 10.70 11.73
N GLN A 45 -29.03 9.88 11.16
CA GLN A 45 -28.80 9.22 9.87
C GLN A 45 -28.68 10.20 8.70
N ASP A 46 -29.37 11.34 8.76
CA ASP A 46 -29.35 12.40 7.75
C ASP A 46 -28.22 13.43 7.93
N GLU A 47 -27.31 13.23 8.89
CA GLU A 47 -26.18 14.13 9.06
C GLU A 47 -25.19 14.03 7.90
N VAL A 48 -24.76 15.21 7.43
CA VAL A 48 -23.73 15.38 6.40
C VAL A 48 -22.47 14.63 6.81
N PHE A 49 -21.89 13.88 5.86
CA PHE A 49 -20.60 13.21 6.06
C PHE A 49 -19.55 14.24 6.52
N GLN A 50 -18.85 13.90 7.61
CA GLN A 50 -17.75 14.70 8.13
C GLN A 50 -16.44 13.93 7.95
N PRO A 51 -15.40 14.56 7.37
CA PRO A 51 -14.09 13.94 7.29
C PRO A 51 -13.52 13.56 8.67
N ALA A 52 -12.70 12.53 8.68
CA ALA A 52 -12.11 11.94 9.86
C ALA A 52 -10.69 12.45 10.15
N THR A 53 -10.18 12.10 11.33
CA THR A 53 -8.77 12.29 11.66
C THR A 53 -8.00 10.99 11.50
N LEU A 54 -6.98 10.97 10.64
CA LEU A 54 -6.02 9.86 10.54
C LEU A 54 -4.95 10.01 11.61
N VAL A 55 -4.76 8.97 12.43
CA VAL A 55 -3.67 8.92 13.41
C VAL A 55 -2.51 8.15 12.80
N VAL A 56 -1.35 8.79 12.73
CA VAL A 56 -0.11 8.23 12.17
C VAL A 56 0.93 8.13 13.28
N ALA A 57 1.49 6.94 13.47
CA ALA A 57 2.68 6.78 14.31
C ALA A 57 3.90 7.30 13.57
N CYS A 58 4.79 8.00 14.26
CA CYS A 58 6.03 8.49 13.70
C CYS A 58 7.19 8.27 14.68
N GLU A 59 8.34 7.83 14.15
CA GLU A 59 9.59 7.78 14.91
C GLU A 59 10.16 9.20 15.08
N GLY A 60 10.67 9.51 16.28
CA GLY A 60 10.86 10.90 16.75
C GLY A 60 11.70 11.81 15.85
N ALA A 61 12.67 11.28 15.10
CA ALA A 61 13.49 12.07 14.18
C ALA A 61 12.75 12.47 12.88
N ALA A 62 11.74 11.70 12.46
CA ALA A 62 10.98 11.94 11.23
C ALA A 62 9.75 12.84 11.43
N ALA A 63 9.40 13.16 12.68
CA ALA A 63 8.20 13.92 13.00
C ALA A 63 8.18 15.32 12.37
N LEU A 64 9.33 16.00 12.33
CA LEU A 64 9.43 17.33 11.72
C LEU A 64 9.18 17.29 10.21
N LYS A 65 9.75 16.30 9.52
CA LYS A 65 9.55 16.10 8.07
C LYS A 65 8.07 15.80 7.78
N LEU A 66 7.46 14.91 8.56
CA LEU A 66 6.05 14.58 8.44
C LEU A 66 5.14 15.80 8.62
N ILE A 67 5.48 16.75 9.51
CA ILE A 67 4.72 17.99 9.70
C ILE A 67 4.74 18.84 8.42
N HIS A 68 5.90 18.99 7.77
CA HIS A 68 6.01 19.76 6.53
C HIS A 68 5.29 19.11 5.35
N GLU A 69 5.29 17.78 5.28
CA GLU A 69 4.64 17.00 4.22
C GLU A 69 3.19 16.60 4.57
N THR A 70 2.64 17.11 5.68
CA THR A 70 1.31 16.69 6.16
C THR A 70 0.20 16.98 5.15
N ASP A 71 0.23 18.15 4.49
CA ASP A 71 -0.79 18.52 3.50
C ASP A 71 -0.73 17.62 2.26
N GLU A 72 0.49 17.29 1.81
CA GLU A 72 0.71 16.39 0.68
C GLU A 72 0.27 14.96 1.03
N LEU A 73 0.65 14.47 2.20
CA LEU A 73 0.23 13.16 2.69
C LEU A 73 -1.30 13.08 2.80
N LEU A 74 -1.95 14.13 3.33
CA LEU A 74 -3.41 14.20 3.43
C LEU A 74 -4.06 14.16 2.05
N HIS A 75 -3.51 14.88 1.08
CA HIS A 75 -3.97 14.83 -0.31
C HIS A 75 -3.87 13.42 -0.88
N ARG A 76 -2.69 12.77 -0.80
CA ARG A 76 -2.46 11.42 -1.31
C ARG A 76 -3.36 10.38 -0.65
N VAL A 77 -3.59 10.51 0.66
CA VAL A 77 -4.54 9.66 1.41
C VAL A 77 -5.96 9.83 0.87
N ASN A 78 -6.42 11.06 0.63
CA ASN A 78 -7.76 11.29 0.08
C ASN A 78 -7.89 10.84 -1.38
N VAL A 79 -6.83 10.96 -2.18
CA VAL A 79 -6.79 10.38 -3.54
C VAL A 79 -6.95 8.86 -3.48
N PHE A 80 -6.26 8.19 -2.54
CA PHE A 80 -6.41 6.75 -2.33
C PHE A 80 -7.85 6.36 -1.92
N PHE A 81 -8.52 7.18 -1.10
CA PHE A 81 -9.93 6.95 -0.76
C PHE A 81 -10.91 7.30 -1.90
N GLY A 82 -10.52 8.16 -2.84
CA GLY A 82 -11.38 8.65 -3.93
C GLY A 82 -12.37 9.73 -3.52
N TYR A 83 -12.32 10.20 -2.26
CA TYR A 83 -13.12 11.28 -1.70
C TYR A 83 -12.39 11.89 -0.49
N VAL A 84 -12.90 13.01 0.03
CA VAL A 84 -12.31 13.68 1.22
C VAL A 84 -12.67 12.91 2.50
N ALA A 85 -12.01 11.78 2.71
CA ALA A 85 -12.21 10.91 3.86
C ALA A 85 -11.59 11.49 5.14
N VAL A 86 -10.49 12.23 5.00
CA VAL A 86 -9.66 12.73 6.10
C VAL A 86 -9.43 14.24 5.95
N ASP A 87 -9.72 15.02 6.98
CA ASP A 87 -9.43 16.47 7.06
C ASP A 87 -8.19 16.77 7.92
N ARG A 88 -7.71 15.80 8.69
CA ARG A 88 -6.65 16.02 9.65
C ARG A 88 -5.77 14.79 9.85
N ILE A 89 -4.46 15.02 9.91
CA ILE A 89 -3.49 14.03 10.36
C ILE A 89 -3.05 14.37 11.78
N LYS A 90 -3.11 13.39 12.67
CA LYS A 90 -2.59 13.47 14.03
C LYS A 90 -1.35 12.58 14.13
N ILE A 91 -0.23 13.19 14.50
CA ILE A 91 1.04 12.48 14.68
C ILE A 91 1.13 12.00 16.13
N GLU A 92 1.37 10.70 16.32
CA GLU A 92 1.65 10.10 17.62
C GLU A 92 3.07 9.53 17.64
N GLN A 93 3.92 10.02 18.54
CA GLN A 93 5.28 9.52 18.67
C GLN A 93 5.26 8.11 19.26
N ARG A 94 5.71 7.13 18.49
CA ARG A 94 5.79 5.72 18.90
C ARG A 94 6.96 5.07 18.19
N ARG A 95 7.59 4.07 18.82
CA ARG A 95 8.50 3.19 18.10
C ARG A 95 7.74 2.52 16.97
N VAL A 96 8.13 2.80 15.74
CA VAL A 96 7.52 2.23 14.55
C VAL A 96 8.34 1.00 14.18
N SER A 97 7.82 -0.19 14.48
CA SER A 97 8.30 -1.40 13.81
C SER A 97 7.67 -1.41 12.43
N VAL A 98 8.29 -0.73 11.46
CA VAL A 98 7.88 -0.91 10.07
C VAL A 98 8.22 -2.36 9.78
N LEU A 99 7.19 -3.20 9.65
CA LEU A 99 7.35 -4.41 8.87
C LEU A 99 7.62 -3.87 7.46
N THR A 100 8.89 -3.73 7.12
CA THR A 100 9.33 -3.62 5.74
C THR A 100 8.89 -4.92 5.08
N ASN A 101 7.62 -4.97 4.74
CA ASN A 101 7.16 -5.77 3.63
C ASN A 101 7.78 -5.06 2.45
N HIS A 102 9.08 -5.31 2.23
CA HIS A 102 9.60 -5.39 0.89
C HIS A 102 8.53 -6.19 0.17
N LEU A 103 7.77 -5.53 -0.71
CA LEU A 103 7.02 -6.25 -1.74
C LEU A 103 7.93 -7.39 -2.14
N PRO A 104 7.51 -8.66 -2.04
CA PRO A 104 8.36 -9.75 -2.46
C PRO A 104 8.85 -9.35 -3.84
N MET A 105 10.16 -9.09 -3.91
CA MET A 105 10.86 -8.83 -5.16
C MET A 105 10.34 -9.92 -6.08
N LYS A 106 9.70 -9.52 -7.20
CA LYS A 106 8.98 -10.42 -8.12
C LYS A 106 9.65 -11.78 -8.07
N PRO A 107 8.98 -12.86 -7.60
CA PRO A 107 9.66 -14.10 -7.31
C PRO A 107 10.46 -14.46 -8.55
N ASP A 108 11.77 -14.61 -8.37
CA ASP A 108 12.69 -14.82 -9.48
C ASP A 108 12.16 -16.05 -10.21
N LEU A 109 11.70 -15.85 -11.45
CA LEU A 109 11.13 -16.93 -12.23
C LEU A 109 12.21 -18.00 -12.32
N SER A 110 11.89 -19.24 -11.95
CA SER A 110 12.84 -20.34 -12.07
C SER A 110 13.34 -20.38 -13.52
N GLU A 111 14.63 -20.59 -13.72
CA GLU A 111 15.24 -20.69 -15.06
C GLU A 111 14.55 -21.75 -15.95
N LYS A 112 13.87 -22.72 -15.33
CA LYS A 112 13.02 -23.71 -16.02
C LYS A 112 11.75 -23.11 -16.62
N ASP A 113 11.11 -22.18 -15.91
CA ASP A 113 9.86 -21.55 -16.34
C ASP A 113 10.14 -20.48 -17.40
N LYS A 114 11.27 -19.76 -17.31
CA LYS A 114 11.70 -18.82 -18.36
C LYS A 114 11.88 -19.53 -19.70
N LYS A 115 12.58 -20.66 -19.70
CA LYS A 115 12.78 -21.50 -20.89
C LYS A 115 11.47 -22.09 -21.43
N HIS A 116 10.49 -22.34 -20.56
CA HIS A 116 9.18 -22.81 -20.99
C HIS A 116 8.41 -21.71 -21.73
N VAL A 117 8.42 -20.48 -21.19
CA VAL A 117 7.81 -19.31 -21.82
C VAL A 117 8.51 -18.96 -23.14
N GLU A 118 9.84 -19.00 -23.21
CA GLU A 118 10.58 -18.80 -24.46
C GLU A 118 10.20 -19.82 -25.53
N LYS A 119 10.13 -21.11 -25.17
CA LYS A 119 9.73 -22.17 -26.10
C LYS A 119 8.29 -22.02 -26.60
N MET A 120 7.37 -21.52 -25.78
CA MET A 120 5.99 -21.23 -26.20
C MET A 120 5.89 -20.02 -27.14
N LEU A 121 6.92 -19.17 -27.16
CA LEU A 121 6.97 -17.93 -27.95
C LEU A 121 7.90 -18.04 -29.18
N GLU A 122 8.52 -19.20 -29.42
CA GLU A 122 9.39 -19.47 -30.58
C GLU A 122 8.65 -19.30 -31.92
N GLU A 123 7.34 -19.56 -31.96
CA GLU A 123 6.52 -19.45 -33.18
C GLU A 123 5.98 -18.01 -33.41
N VAL A 124 6.28 -17.06 -32.52
CA VAL A 124 5.81 -15.67 -32.64
C VAL A 124 6.84 -14.85 -33.44
N GLU A 125 6.57 -14.62 -34.72
CA GLU A 125 7.45 -13.87 -35.64
C GLU A 125 7.57 -12.38 -35.28
N ASN A 126 6.58 -11.82 -34.58
CA ASN A 126 6.57 -10.40 -34.23
C ASN A 126 7.29 -10.16 -32.90
N GLU A 127 8.48 -9.57 -32.96
CA GLU A 127 9.34 -9.29 -31.81
C GLU A 127 8.66 -8.45 -30.70
N ASN A 128 7.85 -7.46 -31.06
CA ASN A 128 7.17 -6.61 -30.07
C ASN A 128 6.05 -7.36 -29.34
N LEU A 129 5.32 -8.19 -30.08
CA LEU A 129 4.30 -9.07 -29.52
C LEU A 129 4.96 -10.15 -28.64
N ARG A 130 6.08 -10.72 -29.10
CA ARG A 130 6.86 -11.72 -28.38
C ARG A 130 7.34 -11.18 -27.03
N GLN A 131 7.87 -9.96 -27.01
CA GLN A 131 8.31 -9.30 -25.80
C GLN A 131 7.16 -9.06 -24.81
N SER A 132 6.03 -8.54 -25.31
CA SER A 132 4.83 -8.29 -24.49
C SER A 132 4.27 -9.58 -23.89
N LEU A 133 4.26 -10.67 -24.66
CA LEU A 133 3.81 -11.99 -24.21
C LEU A 133 4.82 -12.64 -23.25
N TYR A 134 6.11 -12.40 -23.42
CA TYR A 134 7.14 -12.89 -22.52
C TYR A 134 7.02 -12.26 -21.13
N GLU A 135 6.83 -10.93 -21.07
CA GLU A 135 6.60 -10.21 -19.82
C GLU A 135 5.35 -10.70 -19.09
N LEU A 136 4.26 -10.91 -19.83
CA LEU A 136 3.02 -11.45 -19.29
C LEU A 136 3.18 -12.91 -18.80
N GLY A 137 3.84 -13.75 -19.59
CA GLY A 137 4.13 -15.14 -19.26
C GLY A 137 4.94 -15.25 -17.97
N CYS A 138 5.99 -14.45 -17.83
CA CYS A 138 6.76 -14.35 -16.60
C CYS A 138 5.88 -13.96 -15.40
N CYS A 139 4.96 -13.00 -15.56
CA CYS A 139 4.06 -12.61 -14.46
C CYS A 139 3.11 -13.74 -14.02
N ILE A 140 2.53 -14.49 -14.96
CA ILE A 140 1.56 -15.55 -14.66
C ILE A 140 2.24 -16.76 -13.99
N PHE A 141 3.42 -17.16 -14.47
CA PHE A 141 4.16 -18.29 -13.89
C PHE A 141 4.72 -17.94 -12.50
N ALA A 142 5.14 -16.69 -12.28
CA ALA A 142 5.52 -16.17 -10.96
C ALA A 142 4.36 -16.27 -9.96
N GLU A 143 3.13 -15.97 -10.39
CA GLU A 143 1.93 -16.03 -9.55
C GLU A 143 1.52 -17.48 -9.21
N LYS A 144 1.64 -18.41 -10.17
CA LYS A 144 1.30 -19.82 -9.99
C LYS A 144 2.18 -20.53 -8.95
N ASN A 145 3.46 -20.14 -8.84
CA ASN A 145 4.40 -20.73 -7.89
C ASN A 145 4.18 -20.28 -6.43
N ASN A 146 3.24 -19.34 -6.21
CA ASN A 146 2.94 -18.73 -4.91
C ASN A 146 1.61 -19.24 -4.29
N ARG A 147 1.02 -20.30 -4.84
CA ARG A 147 -0.17 -21.02 -4.32
C ARG A 147 0.19 -22.43 -3.89
#